data_AF-A0A383ARB5-F1
#
_entry.id   AF-A0A383ARB5-F1
#
_cell.length_a   1.000
_cell.length_b   1.000
_cell.length_c   1.000
_cell.angle_alpha   90.00
_cell.angle_beta   90.00
_cell.angle_gamma   90.00
#
_symmetry.space_group_name_H-M   'P 1'
#
loop_
_entity.id
_entity.type
_entity.pdbx_description
1 polymer ?
#
loop_
_entity_poly.entity_id
_entity_poly.type
_entity_poly.pdbx_seq_one_letter_code
_entity_poly.pdbx_strand_id
1 'polypeptide(L)'
;MEMSTKRNIIHKDYEVLELKPGASLINIKKAYKKLVKKWHPDLFPSHRPKAQEKAHQMFRQISDAYARVIKLHQEHSNKNFSGRQQEPSFHEFYPEPSDWEKDKTSPTQTIEMVDRKWPDGTKYEGMSLNGKFHGRGIYTYPNGDIYTGEFRLGKIQGQGQFNFKNGDKYVGAVYENQMHGQGKMTFATGGHYIGRFANNHFHGEGVLATPEKVHAGRWDS
;
A
#
# COMPACT_ATOMS: atom_id res chain seq x y z
N MET A 1 0.90 -32.81 -16.82
CA MET A 1 1.77 -32.78 -15.61
C MET A 1 1.81 -31.39 -14.96
N GLU A 2 1.84 -30.28 -15.72
CA GLU A 2 1.90 -28.91 -15.19
C GLU A 2 0.70 -28.43 -14.34
N MET A 3 -0.53 -28.89 -14.60
CA MET A 3 -1.71 -28.47 -13.83
C MET A 3 -1.72 -28.99 -12.39
N SER A 4 -1.08 -30.14 -12.14
CA SER A 4 -0.96 -30.73 -10.79
C SER A 4 0.04 -29.94 -9.93
N THR A 5 1.17 -29.52 -10.52
CA THR A 5 2.19 -28.72 -9.86
C THR A 5 1.67 -27.31 -9.51
N LYS A 6 0.93 -26.67 -10.43
CA LYS A 6 0.30 -25.36 -10.15
C LYS A 6 -0.73 -25.45 -9.02
N ARG A 7 -1.59 -26.48 -8.98
CA ARG A 7 -2.56 -26.68 -7.87
C ARG A 7 -1.90 -26.90 -6.51
N ASN A 8 -0.78 -27.62 -6.46
CA ASN A 8 -0.05 -27.90 -5.22
C ASN A 8 0.67 -26.66 -4.65
N ILE A 9 1.22 -25.80 -5.51
CA ILE A 9 1.87 -24.54 -5.07
C ILE A 9 0.82 -23.60 -4.46
N ILE A 10 -0.36 -23.53 -5.07
CA ILE A 10 -1.45 -22.66 -4.62
C ILE A 10 -1.99 -23.11 -3.27
N HIS A 11 -2.13 -24.42 -3.02
CA HIS A 11 -2.54 -24.92 -1.70
C HIS A 11 -1.60 -24.45 -0.58
N LYS A 12 -0.29 -24.54 -0.82
CA LYS A 12 0.73 -24.09 0.14
C LYS A 12 0.66 -22.58 0.41
N ASP A 13 0.30 -21.77 -0.57
CA ASP A 13 0.13 -20.32 -0.37
C ASP A 13 -1.08 -20.00 0.53
N TYR A 14 -2.18 -20.73 0.40
CA TYR A 14 -3.31 -20.58 1.34
C TYR A 14 -2.92 -21.04 2.76
N GLU A 15 -2.14 -22.11 2.89
CA GLU A 15 -1.64 -22.58 4.19
C GLU A 15 -0.73 -21.54 4.87
N VAL A 16 0.17 -20.89 4.12
CA VAL A 16 1.02 -19.80 4.63
C VAL A 16 0.17 -18.63 5.14
N LEU A 17 -0.99 -18.38 4.52
CA LEU A 17 -1.95 -17.37 4.98
C LEU A 17 -2.88 -17.85 6.08
N GLU A 18 -2.69 -19.06 6.63
CA GLU A 18 -3.59 -19.68 7.61
C GLU A 18 -5.04 -19.79 7.09
N LEU A 19 -5.22 -20.08 5.79
CA LEU A 19 -6.51 -20.14 5.10
C LEU A 19 -6.73 -21.46 4.37
N LYS A 20 -8.01 -21.74 4.06
CA LYS A 20 -8.40 -22.81 3.15
C LYS A 20 -8.41 -22.29 1.70
N PRO A 21 -8.02 -23.12 0.71
CA PRO A 21 -8.15 -22.78 -0.70
C PRO A 21 -9.57 -22.33 -1.06
N GLY A 22 -9.68 -21.25 -1.85
CA GLY A 22 -10.98 -20.66 -2.21
C GLY A 22 -11.55 -19.71 -1.16
N ALA A 23 -10.80 -19.35 -0.12
CA ALA A 23 -11.19 -18.27 0.79
C ALA A 23 -11.48 -16.97 0.02
N SER A 24 -12.49 -16.22 0.46
CA SER A 24 -12.87 -14.96 -0.18
C SER A 24 -11.77 -13.90 -0.10
N LEU A 25 -11.78 -12.95 -1.03
CA LEU A 25 -10.83 -11.84 -1.07
C LEU A 25 -10.78 -11.05 0.25
N ILE A 26 -11.92 -10.88 0.91
CA ILE A 26 -12.04 -10.22 2.23
C ILE A 26 -11.27 -11.02 3.30
N ASN A 27 -11.45 -12.35 3.34
CA ASN A 27 -10.77 -13.21 4.29
C ASN A 27 -9.26 -13.29 4.04
N ILE A 28 -8.84 -13.29 2.77
CA ILE A 28 -7.43 -13.23 2.35
C ILE A 28 -6.76 -11.94 2.83
N LYS A 29 -7.41 -10.79 2.61
CA LYS A 29 -6.93 -9.48 3.08
C LYS A 29 -6.84 -9.43 4.62
N LYS A 30 -7.85 -9.96 5.31
CA LYS A 30 -7.90 -10.00 6.78
C LYS A 30 -6.77 -10.88 7.36
N ALA A 31 -6.55 -12.05 6.76
CA ALA A 31 -5.49 -12.96 7.18
C ALA A 31 -4.10 -12.36 6.96
N TYR A 32 -3.86 -11.75 5.80
CA TYR A 32 -2.62 -11.04 5.51
C TYR A 32 -2.33 -9.94 6.54
N LYS A 33 -3.31 -9.08 6.83
CA LYS A 33 -3.18 -8.01 7.84
C LYS A 33 -2.84 -8.56 9.23
N LYS A 34 -3.48 -9.67 9.63
CA LYS A 34 -3.20 -10.36 10.90
C LYS A 34 -1.75 -10.88 10.95
N LEU A 35 -1.31 -11.54 9.89
CA LEU A 35 0.01 -12.17 9.83
C LEU A 35 1.14 -11.16 9.72
N VAL A 36 0.96 -10.08 8.96
CA VAL A 36 1.90 -8.96 8.92
C VAL A 36 2.04 -8.32 10.29
N LYS A 37 0.94 -8.05 11.01
CA LYS A 37 0.99 -7.53 12.39
C LYS A 37 1.72 -8.46 13.37
N LYS A 38 1.83 -9.76 13.06
CA LYS A 38 2.51 -10.75 13.91
C LYS A 38 3.99 -10.90 13.56
N TRP A 39 4.34 -10.77 12.28
CA TRP A 39 5.67 -11.10 11.76
C TRP A 39 6.41 -9.91 11.16
N HIS A 40 5.89 -8.69 11.31
CA HIS A 40 6.56 -7.51 10.77
C HIS A 40 7.96 -7.37 11.38
N PRO A 41 9.02 -7.24 10.55
CA PRO A 41 10.40 -7.09 11.00
C PRO A 41 10.62 -6.06 12.10
N ASP A 42 9.97 -4.89 11.99
CA ASP A 42 10.12 -3.79 12.96
C ASP A 42 9.61 -4.10 14.37
N LEU A 43 8.84 -5.20 14.54
CA LEU A 43 8.42 -5.66 15.87
C LEU A 43 9.51 -6.46 16.59
N PHE A 44 10.62 -6.77 15.91
CA PHE A 44 11.71 -7.60 16.42
C PHE A 44 13.01 -6.78 16.46
N PRO A 45 13.52 -6.45 17.67
CA PRO A 45 14.70 -5.62 17.81
C PRO A 45 15.98 -6.34 17.37
N SER A 46 16.94 -5.57 16.84
CA SER A 46 18.20 -6.04 16.23
C SER A 46 19.11 -6.83 17.17
N HIS A 47 18.95 -6.66 18.48
CA HIS A 47 19.69 -7.43 19.49
C HIS A 47 19.17 -8.88 19.66
N ARG A 48 18.18 -9.32 18.88
CA ARG A 48 17.71 -10.73 18.80
C ARG A 48 17.79 -11.26 17.35
N PRO A 49 19.00 -11.56 16.84
CA PRO A 49 19.22 -11.85 15.42
C PRO A 49 18.41 -13.05 14.91
N LYS A 50 18.29 -14.14 15.67
CA LYS A 50 17.49 -15.32 15.28
C LYS A 50 15.99 -15.02 15.18
N ALA A 51 15.47 -14.14 16.06
CA ALA A 51 14.05 -13.76 16.03
C ALA A 51 13.77 -12.80 14.87
N GLN A 52 14.69 -11.88 14.60
CA GLN A 52 14.62 -10.96 13.47
C GLN A 52 14.72 -11.69 12.13
N GLU A 53 15.65 -12.63 12.00
CA GLU A 53 15.80 -13.50 10.82
C GLU A 53 14.52 -14.31 10.56
N LYS A 54 13.94 -14.90 11.61
CA LYS A 54 12.67 -15.60 11.52
C LYS A 54 11.52 -14.68 11.11
N ALA A 55 11.47 -13.45 11.63
CA ALA A 55 10.47 -12.46 11.25
C ALA A 55 10.60 -12.08 9.77
N HIS A 56 11.82 -11.84 9.29
CA HIS A 56 12.10 -11.57 7.87
C HIS A 56 11.66 -12.74 6.98
N GLN A 57 11.99 -13.98 7.37
CA GLN A 57 11.62 -15.18 6.63
C GLN A 57 10.09 -15.34 6.55
N MET A 58 9.40 -15.20 7.69
CA MET A 58 7.94 -15.32 7.75
C MET A 58 7.26 -14.21 6.96
N PHE A 59 7.69 -12.96 7.12
CA PHE A 59 7.15 -11.81 6.39
C PHE A 59 7.26 -12.01 4.88
N ARG A 60 8.43 -12.45 4.39
CA ARG A 60 8.63 -12.77 2.96
C ARG A 60 7.65 -13.84 2.48
N GLN A 61 7.55 -14.97 3.18
CA GLN A 61 6.65 -16.06 2.79
C GLN A 61 5.19 -15.61 2.76
N ILE A 62 4.75 -14.84 3.75
CA ILE A 62 3.38 -14.29 3.86
C ILE A 62 3.07 -13.33 2.70
N SER A 63 3.97 -12.41 2.38
CA SER A 63 3.80 -11.45 1.28
C SER A 63 3.77 -12.13 -0.08
N ASP A 64 4.66 -13.10 -0.30
CA ASP A 64 4.74 -13.88 -1.53
C ASP A 64 3.48 -14.71 -1.76
N ALA A 65 2.99 -15.40 -0.72
CA ALA A 65 1.77 -16.19 -0.77
C ALA A 65 0.54 -15.30 -1.05
N TYR A 66 0.44 -14.16 -0.38
CA TYR A 66 -0.63 -13.19 -0.61
C TYR A 66 -0.66 -12.70 -2.06
N ALA A 67 0.50 -12.31 -2.62
CA ALA A 67 0.58 -11.85 -4.01
C ALA A 67 0.09 -12.91 -5.02
N ARG A 68 0.49 -14.17 -4.82
CA ARG A 68 0.05 -15.28 -5.69
C ARG A 68 -1.45 -15.56 -5.55
N VAL A 69 -1.98 -15.55 -4.33
CA VAL A 69 -3.41 -15.80 -4.07
C VAL A 69 -4.31 -14.68 -4.63
N ILE A 70 -3.87 -13.42 -4.56
CA ILE A 70 -4.57 -12.28 -5.15
C ILE A 70 -4.57 -12.36 -6.68
N LYS A 71 -3.43 -12.69 -7.29
CA LYS A 71 -3.32 -12.85 -8.75
C LYS A 71 -4.31 -13.90 -9.28
N LEU A 72 -4.45 -15.02 -8.58
CA LEU A 72 -5.43 -16.06 -8.94
C LEU A 72 -6.87 -15.59 -8.86
N HIS A 73 -7.21 -14.74 -7.88
CA HIS A 73 -8.54 -14.16 -7.79
C HIS A 73 -8.84 -13.24 -8.98
N GLN A 74 -7.84 -12.47 -9.43
CA GLN A 74 -7.96 -11.59 -10.60
C GLN A 74 -8.05 -12.40 -11.91
N GLU A 75 -7.29 -13.48 -12.04
CA GLU A 75 -7.31 -14.37 -13.21
C GLU A 75 -8.63 -15.14 -13.34
N HIS A 76 -9.24 -15.58 -12.24
CA HIS A 76 -10.57 -16.19 -12.26
C HIS A 76 -11.70 -15.17 -12.50
N SER A 77 -11.53 -13.92 -12.06
CA SER A 77 -12.47 -12.82 -12.38
C SER A 77 -12.42 -12.42 -13.85
N ASN A 78 -11.27 -12.50 -14.50
CA ASN A 78 -11.07 -12.06 -15.90
C ASN A 78 -11.62 -13.04 -16.95
N LYS A 79 -12.07 -14.24 -16.57
CA LYS A 79 -12.75 -15.16 -17.51
C LYS A 79 -14.23 -14.84 -17.70
N ASN A 80 -14.84 -14.07 -16.81
CA ASN A 80 -16.26 -13.70 -16.86
C ASN A 80 -16.47 -12.31 -16.25
N PHE A 81 -16.13 -11.21 -16.93
CA PHE A 81 -16.86 -9.93 -16.73
C PHE A 81 -16.41 -8.81 -17.68
N SER A 82 -17.24 -8.52 -18.67
CA SER A 82 -17.45 -7.16 -19.18
C SER A 82 -18.39 -6.44 -18.21
N GLY A 83 -17.88 -5.59 -17.33
CA GLY A 83 -18.76 -4.85 -16.41
C GLY A 83 -18.00 -4.10 -15.33
N ARG A 84 -18.37 -2.82 -15.15
CA ARG A 84 -17.87 -1.87 -14.13
C ARG A 84 -17.48 -2.56 -12.82
N GLN A 85 -16.22 -2.45 -12.42
CA GLN A 85 -15.84 -2.75 -11.05
C GLN A 85 -16.25 -1.59 -10.15
N GLN A 86 -17.19 -1.85 -9.23
CA GLN A 86 -17.37 -1.00 -8.06
C GLN A 86 -16.13 -1.11 -7.18
N GLU A 87 -15.53 0.04 -6.90
CA GLU A 87 -14.48 0.17 -5.90
C GLU A 87 -14.98 -0.21 -4.50
N PRO A 88 -14.12 -0.76 -3.63
CA PRO A 88 -14.51 -1.10 -2.27
C PRO A 88 -15.04 0.13 -1.52
N SER A 89 -16.18 -0.05 -0.84
CA SER A 89 -16.80 1.01 -0.06
C SER A 89 -15.86 1.50 1.06
N PHE A 90 -15.83 2.83 1.18
CA PHE A 90 -14.93 3.65 1.99
C PHE A 90 -14.96 3.35 3.51
N HIS A 91 -15.92 2.56 3.99
CA HIS A 91 -16.19 2.37 5.43
C HIS A 91 -15.37 1.26 6.12
N GLU A 92 -14.63 0.41 5.38
CA GLU A 92 -14.00 -0.79 5.97
C GLU A 92 -12.57 -0.55 6.54
N PHE A 93 -12.06 0.69 6.46
CA PHE A 93 -10.65 1.03 6.74
C PHE A 93 -10.42 2.05 7.88
N TYR A 94 -11.45 2.46 8.60
CA TYR A 94 -11.32 3.39 9.73
C TYR A 94 -11.20 2.64 11.07
N PRO A 95 -10.17 2.90 11.91
CA PRO A 95 -10.40 2.94 13.35
C PRO A 95 -11.27 4.17 13.69
N GLU A 96 -12.14 4.03 14.70
CA GLU A 96 -12.84 5.16 15.34
C GLU A 96 -11.86 6.32 15.60
N PRO A 97 -12.32 7.60 15.52
CA PRO A 97 -11.47 8.74 15.77
C PRO A 97 -10.69 8.59 17.08
N SER A 98 -9.36 8.69 17.01
CA SER A 98 -8.50 8.59 18.18
C SER A 98 -8.72 9.78 19.14
N ASP A 99 -8.44 9.57 20.43
CA ASP A 99 -8.69 10.44 21.60
C ASP A 99 -8.29 11.92 21.53
N TRP A 100 -7.69 12.42 20.44
CA TRP A 100 -7.37 13.84 20.25
C TRP A 100 -8.57 14.70 19.80
N GLU A 101 -9.74 14.11 19.55
CA GLU A 101 -11.01 14.83 19.35
C GLU A 101 -11.66 15.35 20.66
N LYS A 102 -11.04 15.13 21.82
CA LYS A 102 -11.63 15.47 23.13
C LYS A 102 -11.37 16.90 23.63
N ASP A 103 -10.65 17.75 22.89
CA ASP A 103 -10.47 19.15 23.29
C ASP A 103 -11.50 20.07 22.62
N LYS A 104 -12.63 20.28 23.32
CA LYS A 104 -13.74 21.15 22.91
C LYS A 104 -13.54 22.64 23.26
N THR A 105 -12.30 23.11 23.45
CA THR A 105 -12.07 24.50 23.92
C THR A 105 -11.34 25.43 22.97
N SER A 106 -11.02 25.02 21.74
CA SER A 106 -10.45 25.92 20.72
C SER A 106 -11.48 26.33 19.66
N PRO A 107 -11.56 27.62 19.28
CA PRO A 107 -12.59 28.11 18.37
C PRO A 107 -12.41 27.50 16.97
N THR A 108 -13.45 26.77 16.55
CA THR A 108 -13.82 26.47 15.16
C THR A 108 -12.75 25.79 14.29
N GLN A 109 -12.36 24.57 14.67
CA GLN A 109 -11.80 23.64 13.69
C GLN A 109 -12.93 23.13 12.79
N THR A 110 -13.07 23.70 11.58
CA THR A 110 -14.05 23.22 10.60
C THR A 110 -13.37 22.22 9.68
N ILE A 111 -13.81 20.96 9.75
CA ILE A 111 -13.46 19.94 8.76
C ILE A 111 -14.49 20.01 7.63
N GLU A 112 -14.04 20.24 6.41
CA GLU A 112 -14.89 20.39 5.22
C GLU A 112 -14.42 19.46 4.11
N MET A 113 -15.37 18.89 3.35
CA MET A 113 -15.06 18.25 2.08
C MET A 113 -15.01 19.31 0.99
N VAL A 114 -13.94 19.33 0.21
CA VAL A 114 -13.73 20.34 -0.84
C VAL A 114 -13.38 19.66 -2.17
N ASP A 115 -13.91 20.18 -3.26
CA ASP A 115 -13.43 19.96 -4.64
C ASP A 115 -12.89 21.31 -5.14
N ARG A 116 -11.56 21.43 -5.22
CA ARG A 116 -10.87 22.65 -5.66
C ARG A 116 -10.13 22.37 -6.97
N LYS A 117 -10.26 23.31 -7.91
CA LYS A 117 -9.62 23.26 -9.23
C LYS A 117 -8.88 24.58 -9.46
N TRP A 118 -7.62 24.50 -9.86
CA TRP A 118 -6.78 25.66 -10.15
C TRP A 118 -6.54 25.80 -11.66
N PRO A 119 -6.24 27.03 -12.15
CA PRO A 119 -5.99 27.27 -13.57
C PRO A 119 -4.78 26.52 -14.15
N ASP A 120 -3.82 26.13 -13.31
CA ASP A 120 -2.63 25.36 -13.70
C ASP A 120 -2.94 23.87 -13.97
N GLY A 121 -4.19 23.44 -13.81
CA GLY A 121 -4.62 22.06 -13.96
C GLY A 121 -4.55 21.24 -12.67
N THR A 122 -4.04 21.81 -11.57
CA THR A 122 -4.09 21.19 -10.25
C THR A 122 -5.54 20.98 -9.82
N LYS A 123 -5.83 19.83 -9.22
CA LYS A 123 -7.13 19.54 -8.61
C LYS A 123 -6.94 18.87 -7.26
N TYR A 124 -7.81 19.18 -6.32
CA TYR A 124 -7.87 18.52 -5.02
C TYR A 124 -9.31 18.18 -4.67
N GLU A 125 -9.55 16.92 -4.35
CA GLU A 125 -10.82 16.43 -3.83
C GLU A 125 -10.57 15.72 -2.50
N GLY A 126 -11.09 16.24 -1.40
CA GLY A 126 -10.87 15.62 -0.09
C GLY A 126 -11.18 16.51 1.09
N MET A 127 -10.72 16.07 2.26
CA MET A 127 -10.94 16.75 3.52
C MET A 127 -10.04 17.99 3.66
N SER A 128 -10.57 19.03 4.27
CA SER A 128 -9.79 20.22 4.61
C SER A 128 -10.08 20.62 6.05
N LEU A 129 -9.04 21.08 6.74
CA LEU A 129 -9.10 21.61 8.10
C LEU A 129 -8.64 23.05 8.05
N ASN A 130 -9.53 23.99 8.40
CA ASN A 130 -9.24 25.43 8.39
C ASN A 130 -8.65 25.90 7.04
N GLY A 131 -9.25 25.45 5.93
CA GLY A 131 -8.84 25.80 4.58
C GLY A 131 -7.60 25.07 4.04
N LYS A 132 -6.89 24.26 4.85
CA LYS A 132 -5.73 23.45 4.43
C LYS A 132 -6.13 22.00 4.17
N PHE A 133 -5.54 21.35 3.17
CA PHE A 133 -5.79 19.91 2.95
C PHE A 133 -5.42 19.10 4.19
N HIS A 134 -6.29 18.21 4.62
CA HIS A 134 -6.11 17.42 5.83
C HIS A 134 -6.84 16.10 5.68
N GLY A 135 -6.53 15.06 6.46
CA GLY A 135 -7.22 13.78 6.34
C GLY A 135 -6.98 13.14 4.98
N ARG A 136 -7.98 12.46 4.40
CA ARG A 136 -7.82 11.81 3.09
C ARG A 136 -8.21 12.73 1.94
N GLY A 137 -7.48 12.61 0.83
CA GLY A 137 -7.85 13.27 -0.41
C GLY A 137 -7.15 12.69 -1.64
N ILE A 138 -7.57 13.19 -2.78
CA ILE A 138 -7.01 12.96 -4.10
C ILE A 138 -6.46 14.29 -4.59
N TYR A 139 -5.18 14.31 -4.95
CA TYR A 139 -4.52 15.47 -5.53
C TYR A 139 -4.04 15.12 -6.93
N THR A 140 -4.59 15.80 -7.93
CA THR A 140 -4.14 15.70 -9.32
C THR A 140 -3.14 16.83 -9.59
N TYR A 141 -1.93 16.45 -9.96
CA TYR A 141 -0.87 17.39 -10.32
C TYR A 141 -1.07 17.93 -11.75
N PRO A 142 -0.54 19.13 -12.07
CA PRO A 142 -0.58 19.70 -13.41
C PRO A 142 -0.01 18.79 -14.50
N ASN A 143 1.00 18.00 -14.15
CA ASN A 143 1.64 17.07 -15.08
C ASN A 143 0.77 15.84 -15.40
N GLY A 144 -0.33 15.62 -14.68
CA GLY A 144 -1.24 14.47 -14.80
C GLY A 144 -0.99 13.34 -13.81
N ASP A 145 0.01 13.46 -12.92
CA ASP A 145 0.19 12.53 -11.82
C ASP A 145 -0.96 12.66 -10.82
N ILE A 146 -1.31 11.57 -10.17
CA ILE A 146 -2.40 11.53 -9.19
C ILE A 146 -1.88 10.94 -7.89
N TYR A 147 -1.99 11.70 -6.81
CA TYR A 147 -1.82 11.19 -5.46
C TYR A 147 -3.16 10.91 -4.81
N THR A 148 -3.28 9.78 -4.13
CA THR A 148 -4.42 9.44 -3.27
C THR A 148 -3.89 9.01 -1.91
N GLY A 149 -4.29 9.68 -0.84
CA GLY A 149 -3.84 9.30 0.50
C GLY A 149 -4.02 10.39 1.54
N GLU A 150 -3.17 10.35 2.56
CA GLU A 150 -3.24 11.18 3.74
C GLU A 150 -2.54 12.54 3.58
N PHE A 151 -3.21 13.57 4.08
CA PHE A 151 -2.76 14.95 4.15
C PHE A 151 -2.76 15.41 5.61
N ARG A 152 -1.74 16.19 5.98
CA ARG A 152 -1.65 16.88 7.25
C ARG A 152 -1.28 18.34 7.01
N LEU A 153 -2.26 19.22 7.18
CA LEU A 153 -2.10 20.69 7.10
C LEU A 153 -1.47 21.15 5.78
N GLY A 154 -1.91 20.56 4.67
CA GLY A 154 -1.46 20.88 3.31
C GLY A 154 -0.31 20.02 2.80
N LYS A 155 0.31 19.19 3.65
CA LYS A 155 1.39 18.27 3.25
C LYS A 155 0.86 16.85 3.09
N ILE A 156 1.31 16.15 2.06
CA ILE A 156 1.14 14.71 1.94
C ILE A 156 2.00 14.02 3.01
N GLN A 157 1.36 13.32 3.94
CA GLN A 157 2.01 12.66 5.09
C GLN A 157 1.16 11.49 5.55
N GLY A 158 1.77 10.31 5.77
CA GLY A 158 1.06 9.10 6.20
C GLY A 158 1.20 8.00 5.16
N GLN A 159 0.11 7.31 4.83
CA GLN A 159 0.07 6.35 3.73
C GLN A 159 -0.55 6.96 2.47
N GLY A 160 -0.05 6.57 1.30
CA GLY A 160 -0.67 6.98 0.05
C GLY A 160 -0.20 6.20 -1.17
N GLN A 161 -0.82 6.54 -2.29
CA GLN A 161 -0.55 5.99 -3.60
C GLN A 161 -0.28 7.13 -4.57
N PHE A 162 0.81 7.03 -5.33
CA PHE A 162 1.03 7.84 -6.52
C PHE A 162 0.74 6.98 -7.75
N ASN A 163 -0.09 7.48 -8.65
CA ASN A 163 -0.21 7.01 -10.02
C ASN A 163 0.46 8.04 -10.91
N PHE A 164 1.60 7.69 -11.47
CA PHE A 164 2.36 8.57 -12.33
C PHE A 164 1.84 8.49 -13.76
N LYS A 165 1.87 9.60 -14.49
CA LYS A 165 1.43 9.68 -15.88
C LYS A 165 2.22 8.77 -16.81
N ASN A 166 3.49 8.49 -16.47
CA ASN A 166 4.32 7.54 -17.20
C ASN A 166 3.88 6.06 -17.03
N GLY A 167 2.88 5.80 -16.18
CA GLY A 167 2.34 4.48 -15.89
C GLY A 167 2.91 3.82 -14.63
N ASP A 168 3.96 4.39 -14.03
CA ASP A 168 4.50 3.91 -12.77
C ASP A 168 3.50 4.12 -11.63
N LYS A 169 3.61 3.30 -10.59
CA LYS A 169 2.73 3.36 -9.43
C LYS A 169 3.50 3.15 -8.15
N TYR A 170 3.38 4.07 -7.21
CA TYR A 170 3.88 3.90 -5.86
C TYR A 170 2.74 3.64 -4.89
N VAL A 171 2.92 2.75 -3.92
CA VAL A 171 2.05 2.60 -2.75
C VAL A 171 2.94 2.44 -1.53
N GLY A 172 2.78 3.30 -0.53
CA GLY A 172 3.56 3.20 0.69
C GLY A 172 3.50 4.46 1.56
N ALA A 173 4.46 4.55 2.47
CA ALA A 173 4.60 5.67 3.36
C ALA A 173 5.08 6.93 2.62
N VAL A 174 4.58 8.07 3.04
CA VAL A 174 4.92 9.37 2.48
C VAL A 174 5.15 10.36 3.61
N TYR A 175 6.10 11.25 3.41
CA TYR A 175 6.43 12.30 4.36
C TYR A 175 6.84 13.55 3.60
N GLU A 176 6.22 14.68 3.95
CA GLU A 176 6.46 15.99 3.33
C GLU A 176 6.44 15.97 1.79
N ASN A 177 5.41 15.33 1.21
CA ASN A 177 5.23 15.21 -0.24
C ASN A 177 6.25 14.32 -0.95
N GLN A 178 6.96 13.47 -0.22
CA GLN A 178 7.95 12.54 -0.77
C GLN A 178 7.63 11.11 -0.37
N MET A 179 7.94 10.15 -1.25
CA MET A 179 7.97 8.73 -0.90
C MET A 179 9.05 8.51 0.17
N HIS A 180 8.66 7.89 1.27
CA HIS A 180 9.50 7.73 2.45
C HIS A 180 9.14 6.47 3.22
N GLY A 181 10.08 5.86 3.93
CA GLY A 181 9.80 4.64 4.70
C GLY A 181 9.46 3.46 3.81
N GLN A 182 8.64 2.52 4.26
CA GLN A 182 8.33 1.31 3.47
C GLN A 182 7.37 1.63 2.33
N GLY A 183 7.64 1.07 1.15
CA GLY A 183 6.75 1.19 0.01
C GLY A 183 7.01 0.17 -1.09
N LYS A 184 6.13 0.21 -2.09
CA LYS A 184 6.23 -0.54 -3.33
C LYS A 184 6.15 0.41 -4.51
N MET A 185 7.18 0.42 -5.36
CA MET A 185 7.13 1.02 -6.69
C MET A 185 6.85 -0.08 -7.71
N THR A 186 5.86 0.08 -8.56
CA THR A 186 5.59 -0.77 -9.72
C THR A 186 5.88 0.04 -10.97
N PHE A 187 6.75 -0.48 -11.82
CA PHE A 187 7.16 0.20 -13.03
C PHE A 187 6.27 -0.19 -14.20
N ALA A 188 5.95 0.78 -15.06
CA ALA A 188 5.20 0.56 -16.29
C ALA A 188 5.88 -0.50 -17.20
N THR A 189 7.20 -0.63 -17.09
CA THR A 189 8.03 -1.60 -17.81
C THR A 189 7.88 -3.04 -17.33
N GLY A 190 7.11 -3.31 -16.26
CA GLY A 190 6.81 -4.66 -15.78
C GLY A 190 7.63 -5.13 -14.58
N GLY A 191 8.48 -4.27 -14.01
CA GLY A 191 9.21 -4.52 -12.77
C GLY A 191 8.54 -3.95 -11.52
N HIS A 192 9.10 -4.23 -10.35
CA HIS A 192 8.75 -3.54 -9.11
C HIS A 192 9.91 -3.52 -8.12
N TYR A 193 9.90 -2.52 -7.25
CA TYR A 193 10.74 -2.45 -6.07
C TYR A 193 9.86 -2.51 -4.82
N ILE A 194 10.27 -3.30 -3.83
CA ILE A 194 9.68 -3.31 -2.48
C ILE A 194 10.80 -3.13 -1.48
N GLY A 195 10.71 -2.09 -0.67
CA GLY A 195 11.74 -1.77 0.32
C GLY A 195 11.55 -0.39 0.90
N ARG A 196 12.62 0.13 1.52
CA ARG A 196 12.56 1.49 2.07
C ARG A 196 12.80 2.54 0.99
N PHE A 197 12.26 3.71 1.25
CA PHE A 197 12.39 4.92 0.47
C PHE A 197 12.89 6.04 1.39
N ALA A 198 13.68 6.94 0.83
CA ALA A 198 14.01 8.21 1.45
C ALA A 198 14.05 9.27 0.36
N ASN A 199 13.32 10.37 0.56
CA ASN A 199 13.31 11.53 -0.33
C ASN A 199 13.06 11.15 -1.81
N ASN A 200 12.07 10.29 -2.06
CA ASN A 200 11.73 9.73 -3.39
C ASN A 200 12.67 8.68 -3.99
N HIS A 201 13.72 8.26 -3.28
CA HIS A 201 14.70 7.29 -3.80
C HIS A 201 14.63 5.97 -3.02
N PHE A 202 15.08 4.87 -3.65
CA PHE A 202 15.26 3.59 -2.99
C PHE A 202 16.36 3.70 -1.95
N HIS A 203 16.07 3.29 -0.72
CA HIS A 203 16.97 3.43 0.39
C HIS A 203 16.92 2.20 1.30
N GLY A 204 17.95 1.98 2.11
CA GLY A 204 18.05 0.86 3.05
C GLY A 204 17.84 -0.50 2.40
N GLU A 205 17.23 -1.43 3.11
CA GLU A 205 16.94 -2.78 2.60
C GLU A 205 15.79 -2.75 1.58
N GLY A 206 15.99 -3.41 0.44
CA GLY A 206 14.96 -3.52 -0.59
C GLY A 206 15.24 -4.59 -1.65
N VAL A 207 14.17 -4.98 -2.35
CA VAL A 207 14.20 -5.95 -3.44
C VAL A 207 13.67 -5.29 -4.70
N LEU A 208 14.52 -5.21 -5.73
CA LEU A 208 14.15 -4.85 -7.09
C LEU A 208 13.95 -6.13 -7.90
N ALA A 209 12.76 -6.31 -8.47
CA ALA A 209 12.44 -7.38 -9.40
C ALA A 209 12.11 -6.79 -10.78
N THR A 210 12.89 -7.16 -11.79
CA THR A 210 12.57 -6.96 -13.21
C THR A 210 12.04 -8.28 -13.79
N PRO A 211 11.55 -8.31 -15.04
CA PRO A 211 11.19 -9.55 -15.70
C PRO A 211 12.36 -10.55 -15.80
N GLU A 212 13.61 -10.06 -15.85
CA GLU A 212 14.81 -10.86 -16.08
C GLU A 212 15.58 -11.20 -14.80
N LYS A 213 15.53 -10.32 -13.79
CA LYS A 213 16.40 -10.40 -12.62
C LYS A 213 15.73 -9.93 -11.35
N VAL A 214 16.08 -10.60 -10.25
CA VAL A 214 15.78 -10.12 -8.89
C VAL A 214 17.09 -9.73 -8.21
N HIS A 215 17.12 -8.55 -7.62
CA HIS A 215 18.21 -8.05 -6.81
C HIS A 215 17.70 -7.63 -5.44
N ALA A 216 18.14 -8.33 -4.41
CA ALA A 216 17.91 -7.99 -3.02
C ALA A 216 19.20 -7.44 -2.42
N GLY A 217 19.13 -6.31 -1.75
CA GLY A 217 20.30 -5.67 -1.18
C GLY A 217 19.98 -4.37 -0.46
N ARG A 218 21.05 -3.70 -0.09
CA ARG A 218 21.00 -2.38 0.52
C ARG A 218 21.17 -1.30 -0.56
N TRP A 219 20.35 -0.27 -0.49
CA TRP A 219 20.28 0.85 -1.41
C TRP A 219 20.64 2.12 -0.63
N ASP A 220 21.68 2.81 -1.04
CA ASP A 220 22.09 4.08 -0.42
C ASP A 220 22.19 5.09 -1.58
N SER A 221 21.06 5.76 -1.84
CA SER A 221 20.92 6.83 -2.84
C SER A 221 21.08 8.21 -2.21
#